data_AF-A0A1E7HQU3-F1
#
_entry.id   AF-A0A1E7HQU3-F1
#
_cell.length_a   1.000
_cell.length_b   1.000
_cell.length_c   1.000
_cell.angle_alpha   90.00
_cell.angle_beta   90.00
_cell.angle_gamma   90.00
#
_symmetry.space_group_name_H-M   'P 1'
#
loop_
_entity.id
_entity.type
_entity.pdbx_description
1 polymer ?
#
loop_
_entity_poly.entity_id
_entity_poly.type
_entity_poly.pdbx_seq_one_letter_code
_entity_poly.pdbx_strand_id
1 'polypeptide(L)'
;LTDYLLIVSGRSDRQVQAVADSIHLGLKKEHATMPLAIEGMKEGRWVLIDYGDVMVHIFQDSVREFYDLDGLWSEAAELTVGEETQPEGPADPS
;
A
#
# COMPACT_ATOMS: atom_id res chain seq x y z
N LEU A 1 16.06 8.59 -0.36
CA LEU A 1 16.40 7.40 0.44
C LEU A 1 15.09 6.74 0.75
N THR A 2 14.92 5.51 0.29
CA THR A 2 13.78 4.62 0.53
C THR A 2 14.34 3.22 0.37
N ASP A 3 14.08 2.34 1.34
CA ASP A 3 14.66 1.00 1.35
C ASP A 3 13.71 -0.02 0.71
N TYR A 4 12.39 0.23 0.77
CA TYR A 4 11.37 -0.66 0.24
C TYR A 4 10.29 0.07 -0.55
N LEU A 5 9.89 -0.54 -1.67
CA LEU A 5 8.75 -0.13 -2.49
C LEU A 5 7.69 -1.21 -2.43
N LEU A 6 6.47 -0.82 -2.03
CA LEU A 6 5.30 -1.69 -2.06
C LEU A 6 4.39 -1.25 -3.20
N ILE A 7 4.17 -2.13 -4.18
CA ILE A 7 3.28 -1.88 -5.31
C ILE A 7 1.99 -2.68 -5.11
N VAL A 8 0.87 -1.97 -5.10
CA VAL A 8 -0.47 -2.53 -4.92
C VAL A 8 -1.36 -2.10 -6.08
N SER A 9 -2.34 -2.93 -6.45
CA SER A 9 -3.32 -2.56 -7.46
C SER A 9 -4.76 -2.68 -6.94
N GLY A 10 -5.65 -1.86 -7.50
CA GLY A 10 -7.09 -1.89 -7.25
C GLY A 10 -7.89 -1.76 -8.55
N ARG A 11 -9.09 -2.35 -8.58
CA ARG A 11 -9.94 -2.43 -9.77
C ARG A 11 -10.73 -1.15 -10.07
N SER A 12 -10.74 -0.19 -9.15
CA SER A 12 -11.48 1.07 -9.27
C SER A 12 -10.90 2.15 -8.38
N ASP A 13 -11.19 3.41 -8.69
CA ASP A 13 -10.76 4.58 -7.92
C ASP A 13 -11.14 4.46 -6.44
N ARG A 14 -12.37 3.98 -6.17
CA ARG A 14 -12.85 3.73 -4.80
C ARG A 14 -12.04 2.64 -4.10
N GLN A 15 -11.67 1.57 -4.79
CA GLN A 15 -10.88 0.49 -4.18
C GLN A 15 -9.46 0.96 -3.86
N VAL A 16 -8.85 1.72 -4.76
CA VAL A 16 -7.53 2.32 -4.54
C VAL A 16 -7.55 3.23 -3.31
N GLN A 17 -8.56 4.10 -3.19
CA GLN A 17 -8.78 4.94 -2.00
C GLN A 17 -8.96 4.10 -0.74
N ALA A 18 -9.82 3.08 -0.78
CA ALA A 18 -10.08 2.22 0.38
C ALA A 18 -8.82 1.47 0.84
N VAL A 19 -7.99 1.00 -0.09
CA VAL A 19 -6.70 0.38 0.22
C VAL A 19 -5.75 1.39 0.86
N ALA A 20 -5.61 2.59 0.27
CA ALA A 20 -4.78 3.66 0.82
C ALA A 20 -5.20 4.04 2.25
N ASP A 21 -6.50 4.24 2.48
CA ASP A 21 -7.07 4.54 3.78
C ASP A 21 -6.84 3.41 4.78
N SER A 22 -6.99 2.15 4.36
CA SER A 22 -6.76 0.99 5.21
C SER A 22 -5.31 0.92 5.68
N ILE A 23 -4.34 1.11 4.77
CA ILE A 23 -2.91 1.13 5.09
C ILE A 23 -2.59 2.26 6.06
N HIS A 24 -3.07 3.48 5.76
CA HIS A 24 -2.86 4.64 6.63
C HIS A 24 -3.45 4.42 8.02
N LEU A 25 -4.68 3.94 8.11
CA LEU A 25 -5.39 3.76 9.36
C LEU A 25 -4.80 2.62 10.19
N GLY A 26 -4.38 1.52 9.56
CA GLY A 26 -3.70 0.39 10.20
C GLY A 26 -2.38 0.84 10.82
N LEU A 27 -1.49 1.44 10.04
CA LEU A 27 -0.19 1.95 10.54
C LEU A 27 -0.34 2.97 11.66
N LYS A 28 -1.34 3.87 11.55
CA LYS A 28 -1.63 4.84 12.59
C LYS A 28 -2.12 4.16 13.89
N LYS A 29 -3.01 3.18 13.79
CA LYS A 29 -3.62 2.53 14.96
C LYS A 29 -2.68 1.55 15.66
N GLU A 30 -1.98 0.73 14.88
CA GLU A 30 -1.22 -0.41 15.39
C GLU A 30 0.23 -0.03 15.70
N HIS A 31 0.77 0.98 15.01
CA HIS A 31 2.18 1.36 15.12
C HIS A 31 2.40 2.84 15.46
N ALA A 32 1.33 3.64 15.60
CA ALA A 32 1.41 5.09 15.81
C ALA A 32 2.22 5.85 14.73
N THR A 33 2.30 5.28 13.53
CA THR A 33 3.10 5.82 12.42
C THR A 33 2.24 6.72 11.54
N MET A 34 2.75 7.91 11.21
CA MET A 34 2.12 8.84 10.27
C MET A 34 2.94 8.94 8.99
N PRO A 35 2.31 9.09 7.82
CA PRO A 35 3.04 9.29 6.58
C PRO A 35 3.67 10.67 6.54
N LEU A 36 4.82 10.77 5.88
CA LEU A 36 5.49 12.03 5.53
C LEU A 36 4.68 12.78 4.46
N ALA A 37 4.12 12.04 3.50
CA ALA A 37 3.31 12.58 2.42
C ALA A 37 2.25 11.58 1.94
N ILE A 38 1.13 12.12 1.46
CA ILE A 38 0.10 11.37 0.71
C ILE A 38 -0.25 12.19 -0.53
N GLU A 39 -0.21 11.56 -1.70
CA GLU A 39 -0.57 12.18 -2.99
C GLU A 39 -1.63 11.36 -3.74
N GLY A 40 -2.46 12.03 -4.55
CA GLY A 40 -3.44 11.38 -5.44
C GLY A 40 -4.66 10.73 -4.77
N MET A 41 -4.79 10.86 -3.44
CA MET A 41 -5.89 10.26 -2.66
C MET A 41 -7.27 10.67 -3.17
N LYS A 42 -7.45 11.92 -3.61
CA LYS A 42 -8.77 12.42 -4.03
C LYS A 42 -9.24 11.78 -5.34
N GLU A 43 -8.33 11.55 -6.27
CA GLU A 43 -8.61 11.00 -7.58
C GLU A 43 -8.70 9.48 -7.54
N GLY A 44 -7.88 8.81 -6.73
CA GLY A 44 -7.90 7.35 -6.57
C GLY A 44 -7.39 6.58 -7.80
N ARG A 45 -6.86 7.23 -8.83
CA ARG A 45 -6.26 6.53 -9.98
C ARG A 45 -4.84 6.05 -9.72
N TRP A 46 -4.12 6.80 -8.90
CA TRP A 46 -2.83 6.47 -8.35
C TRP A 46 -2.71 7.18 -7.01
N VAL A 47 -2.37 6.43 -5.97
CA VAL A 47 -2.07 6.99 -4.65
C VAL A 47 -0.65 6.64 -4.28
N LEU A 48 0.08 7.64 -3.80
CA LEU A 48 1.41 7.50 -3.22
C LEU A 48 1.32 7.79 -1.73
N ILE A 49 1.86 6.89 -0.91
CA ILE A 49 2.03 7.11 0.53
C ILE A 49 3.50 6.94 0.87
N ASP A 50 4.11 7.99 1.41
CA ASP A 50 5.52 8.02 1.79
C ASP A 50 5.67 7.92 3.31
N TYR A 51 6.37 6.89 3.79
CA TYR A 51 6.77 6.73 5.20
C TYR A 51 8.29 6.89 5.41
N GLY A 52 9.03 7.35 4.40
CA GLY A 52 10.49 7.48 4.41
C GLY A 52 11.17 6.18 3.98
N ASP A 53 11.20 5.19 4.87
CA ASP A 53 11.88 3.91 4.63
C ASP A 53 11.07 2.98 3.71
N VAL A 54 9.73 3.13 3.75
CA VAL A 54 8.78 2.38 2.92
C VAL A 54 7.91 3.36 2.13
N MET A 55 7.81 3.11 0.82
CA MET A 55 6.96 3.88 -0.07
C MET A 55 5.93 2.98 -0.73
N VAL A 56 4.65 3.34 -0.59
CA VAL A 56 3.54 2.54 -1.10
C VAL A 56 2.93 3.22 -2.32
N HIS A 57 2.95 2.52 -3.45
CA HIS A 57 2.26 2.93 -4.67
C HIS A 57 1.03 2.05 -4.87
N ILE A 58 -0.15 2.67 -4.88
CA ILE A 58 -1.41 1.98 -5.15
C ILE A 58 -1.96 2.48 -6.47
N PHE A 59 -2.03 1.61 -7.48
CA PHE A 59 -2.49 1.94 -8.81
C PHE A 59 -3.88 1.39 -9.08
N GLN A 60 -4.65 2.09 -9.90
CA GLN A 60 -5.76 1.44 -10.59
C GLN A 60 -5.19 0.46 -11.63
N ASP A 61 -5.76 -0.74 -11.75
CA ASP A 61 -5.27 -1.81 -12.66
C ASP A 61 -5.05 -1.27 -14.09
N SER A 62 -6.03 -0.53 -14.61
CA SER A 62 -5.97 0.07 -15.95
C SER A 62 -4.83 1.09 -16.13
N VAL A 63 -4.46 1.80 -15.06
CA VAL A 63 -3.35 2.78 -15.09
C VAL A 63 -2.01 2.06 -15.06
N ARG A 64 -1.89 1.01 -14.23
CA ARG A 64 -0.68 0.18 -14.15
C ARG A 64 -0.36 -0.48 -15.49
N GLU A 65 -1.38 -1.02 -16.16
CA GLU A 65 -1.28 -1.61 -17.50
C GLU A 65 -0.95 -0.57 -18.58
N PHE A 66 -1.66 0.57 -18.59
CA PHE A 66 -1.50 1.58 -19.65
C PHE A 66 -0.09 2.18 -19.69
N TYR A 67 0.53 2.39 -18.52
CA TYR A 67 1.87 2.96 -18.41
C TYR A 67 2.98 1.91 -18.32
N ASP A 68 2.65 0.61 -18.43
CA ASP A 68 3.60 -0.50 -18.29
C ASP A 68 4.53 -0.32 -17.06
N LEU A 69 3.93 0.02 -15.92
CA LEU A 69 4.69 0.39 -14.73
C LEU A 69 5.51 -0.77 -14.16
N ASP A 70 5.16 -2.01 -14.52
CA ASP A 70 5.93 -3.19 -14.18
C ASP A 70 7.32 -3.18 -14.85
N GLY A 71 7.45 -2.54 -16.02
CA GLY A 71 8.73 -2.35 -16.69
C GLY A 71 9.69 -1.44 -15.90
N LEU A 72 9.18 -0.41 -15.21
CA LEU A 72 10.00 0.55 -14.47
C LEU A 72 10.72 -0.07 -13.27
N TRP A 73 10.13 -1.10 -12.67
CA TRP A 73 10.64 -1.74 -11.45
C TRP A 73 11.17 -3.15 -11.70
N SER A 74 11.27 -3.57 -12.96
CA SER A 74 11.65 -4.92 -13.36
C SER A 74 13.05 -5.35 -12.90
N GLU A 75 13.95 -4.40 -12.60
CA GLU A 75 15.30 -4.67 -12.07
C GLU A 75 15.37 -4.67 -10.54
N ALA A 76 14.28 -4.33 -9.84
CA ALA A 76 14.25 -4.35 -8.38
C ALA A 76 14.14 -5.80 -7.87
N ALA A 77 14.87 -6.12 -6.80
CA ALA A 77 14.76 -7.42 -6.17
C ALA A 77 13.39 -7.58 -5.49
N GLU A 78 12.63 -8.59 -5.88
CA GLU A 78 11.39 -8.93 -5.19
C GLU A 78 11.69 -9.51 -3.80
N LEU A 79 11.13 -8.89 -2.76
CA LEU A 79 11.19 -9.40 -1.41
C LEU A 79 9.91 -10.17 -1.09
N THR A 80 10.02 -11.48 -0.84
CA THR A 80 8.91 -12.25 -0.29
C THR A 80 8.75 -11.92 1.19
N VAL A 81 7.65 -11.26 1.55
CA VAL A 81 7.27 -11.04 2.95
C VAL A 81 6.66 -12.33 3.49
N GLY A 82 7.18 -12.85 4.60
CA GLY A 82 6.64 -14.06 5.23
C GLY A 82 5.22 -13.85 5.77
N GLU A 83 4.43 -14.92 5.88
CA GLU A 83 3.11 -14.87 6.52
C GLU A 83 3.29 -14.71 8.04
N GLU A 84 3.17 -13.48 8.56
CA GLU A 84 2.95 -13.29 9.99
C GLU A 84 1.47 -13.55 10.30
N THR A 85 1.22 -14.61 11.07
CA THR A 85 -0.10 -14.94 11.64
C THR A 85 -0.62 -13.78 12.48
N GLN A 86 -1.82 -13.29 12.14
CA GLN A 86 -2.60 -12.39 12.97
C GLN A 86 -2.69 -12.93 14.41
N PRO A 87 -2.45 -12.14 15.47
CA PRO A 87 -2.72 -12.59 16.82
C PRO A 87 -4.22 -12.89 16.93
N GLU A 88 -4.57 -14.13 17.27
CA GLU A 88 -5.96 -14.52 17.50
C GLU A 88 -6.58 -13.55 18.52
N GLY A 89 -7.67 -12.88 18.14
CA GLY A 89 -8.48 -12.09 19.06
C GLY A 89 -8.97 -12.97 20.21
N PRO A 90 -9.29 -12.39 21.38
CA PRO A 90 -9.63 -13.18 22.55
C PRO A 90 -10.85 -14.06 22.24
N ALA A 91 -10.71 -15.35 22.50
CA ALA A 91 -11.77 -16.34 22.33
C ALA A 91 -13.05 -15.86 23.03
N ASP A 92 -14.14 -15.80 22.28
CA ASP A 92 -15.48 -15.51 22.78
C ASP A 92 -15.85 -16.57 23.83
N PRO A 93 -16.02 -16.22 25.12
CA PRO A 93 -16.42 -17.18 26.12
C PRO A 93 -17.92 -17.45 25.97
N SER A 94 -18.25 -18.52 25.25
CA SER A 94 -19.57 -19.17 25.36
C SER A 94 -19.75 -19.84 26.72
#